data_AF-A0A7W0UN34-F1
#
_entry.id   AF-A0A7W0UN34-F1
#
_cell.length_a   1.000
_cell.length_b   1.000
_cell.length_c   1.000
_cell.angle_alpha   90.00
_cell.angle_beta   90.00
_cell.angle_gamma   90.00
#
_symmetry.space_group_name_H-M   'P 1'
#
loop_
_entity.id
_entity.type
_entity.pdbx_description
1 polymer ?
#
loop_
_entity_poly.entity_id
_entity_poly.type
_entity_poly.pdbx_seq_one_letter_code
_entity_poly.pdbx_strand_id
1 'polypeptide(L)'
;RVESAQEICDLLVHAADFIPKERLGSPDDCGFSPFSIDEKPNHGSPDYAREVAFQKIANRVEGTKMAAEKLGIGIPAPFAR
;
A
#
# COMPACT_ATOMS: atom_id res chain seq x y z
N ARG A 1 -10.81 -7.29 -1.04
CA ARG A 1 -10.95 -6.31 -2.15
C ARG A 1 -9.64 -5.57 -2.29
N VAL A 2 -9.38 -4.94 -3.44
CA VAL A 2 -8.30 -3.96 -3.57
C VAL A 2 -8.81 -2.62 -3.03
N GLU A 3 -8.11 -2.02 -2.08
CA GLU A 3 -8.38 -0.68 -1.55
C GLU A 3 -7.85 0.38 -2.51
N SER A 4 -8.54 1.51 -2.64
CA SER A 4 -8.08 2.65 -3.43
C SER A 4 -6.97 3.44 -2.72
N ALA A 5 -6.18 4.22 -3.47
CA ALA A 5 -5.16 5.10 -2.91
C ALA A 5 -5.76 6.12 -1.92
N GLN A 6 -6.96 6.63 -2.20
CA GLN A 6 -7.67 7.58 -1.33
C GLN A 6 -8.05 6.92 0.01
N GLU A 7 -8.56 5.69 0.01
CA GLU A 7 -8.87 4.96 1.24
C GLU A 7 -7.62 4.72 2.10
N ILE A 8 -6.49 4.38 1.47
CA ILE A 8 -5.22 4.24 2.19
C ILE A 8 -4.77 5.59 2.78
N CYS A 9 -4.88 6.67 2.02
CA CYS A 9 -4.54 8.02 2.46
C CYS A 9 -5.34 8.43 3.70
N ASP A 10 -6.67 8.28 3.64
CA ASP A 10 -7.56 8.66 4.73
C ASP A 10 -7.30 7.83 6.00
N LEU A 11 -7.01 6.53 5.83
CA LEU A 11 -6.66 5.64 6.94
C LEU A 11 -5.34 6.05 7.61
N LEU A 12 -4.31 6.41 6.83
CA LEU A 12 -3.02 6.87 7.37
C LEU A 12 -3.13 8.23 8.07
N VAL A 13 -3.89 9.17 7.49
CA VAL A 13 -4.14 10.47 8.12
C VAL A 13 -4.84 10.28 9.46
N HIS A 14 -5.85 9.41 9.52
CA HIS A 14 -6.53 9.11 10.77
C HIS A 14 -5.62 8.38 11.78
N ALA A 15 -4.80 7.43 11.34
CA ALA A 15 -3.87 6.73 12.22
C ALA A 15 -2.82 7.67 12.85
N ALA A 16 -2.47 8.77 12.17
CA ALA A 16 -1.56 9.79 12.68
C ALA A 16 -2.12 10.59 13.88
N ASP A 17 -3.44 10.52 14.13
CA ASP A 17 -4.05 11.05 15.36
C ASP A 17 -3.59 10.28 16.61
N PHE A 18 -3.12 9.04 16.44
CA PHE A 18 -2.78 8.12 17.53
C PHE A 18 -1.31 7.68 17.53
N ILE A 19 -0.66 7.64 16.37
CA ILE A 19 0.72 7.18 16.20
C ILE A 19 1.55 8.34 15.67
N PRO A 20 2.71 8.67 16.30
CA PRO A 20 3.61 9.69 15.78
C PRO A 20 3.94 9.42 14.31
N LYS A 21 3.71 10.42 13.46
CA LYS A 21 3.74 10.28 12.01
C LYS A 21 5.10 9.85 11.47
N GLU A 22 6.19 10.17 12.17
CA GLU A 22 7.56 9.73 11.86
C GLU A 22 7.81 8.23 12.16
N ARG A 23 6.86 7.58 12.85
CA ARG A 23 6.91 6.17 13.24
C ARG A 23 5.76 5.35 12.65
N LEU A 24 4.93 5.97 11.81
CA LEU A 24 3.79 5.32 11.17
C LEU A 24 4.21 4.75 9.81
N GLY A 25 4.10 3.43 9.66
CA GLY A 25 4.26 2.73 8.38
C GLY A 25 2.92 2.46 7.71
N SER A 26 2.96 2.11 6.42
CA SER A 26 1.79 1.73 5.62
C SER A 26 1.86 0.28 5.08
N PRO A 27 2.03 -0.75 5.93
CA PRO A 27 2.10 -2.14 5.48
C PRO A 27 0.72 -2.69 5.03
N ASP A 28 0.73 -3.90 4.45
CA ASP A 28 -0.47 -4.74 4.41
C ASP A 28 -0.70 -5.42 5.77
N ASP A 29 -1.94 -5.81 6.03
CA ASP A 29 -2.33 -6.49 7.26
C ASP A 29 -1.69 -7.90 7.32
N CYS A 30 -1.49 -8.53 6.16
CA CYS A 30 -0.89 -9.86 6.03
C CYS A 30 -0.16 -10.04 4.69
N GLY A 31 0.46 -11.21 4.48
CA GLY A 31 0.98 -11.61 3.17
C GLY A 31 -0.14 -11.89 2.16
N PHE A 32 0.21 -11.89 0.87
CA PHE A 32 -0.75 -12.07 -0.23
C PHE A 32 -1.09 -13.54 -0.56
N SER A 33 -0.56 -14.51 0.18
CA SER A 33 -0.84 -15.94 -0.05
C SER A 33 -2.33 -16.32 0.02
N PRO A 34 -3.20 -15.68 0.83
CA PRO A 34 -4.64 -15.98 0.79
C PRO A 34 -5.32 -15.66 -0.54
N PHE A 35 -4.70 -14.85 -1.41
CA PHE A 35 -5.21 -14.55 -2.76
C PHE A 35 -4.76 -15.57 -3.81
N SER A 36 -3.92 -16.54 -3.46
CA SER A 36 -3.39 -17.59 -4.36
C SER A 36 -4.43 -18.69 -4.60
N ILE A 37 -5.54 -18.29 -5.22
CA ILE A 37 -6.66 -19.16 -5.57
C ILE A 37 -6.50 -19.81 -6.96
N ASP A 38 -5.54 -19.35 -7.76
CA ASP A 38 -5.22 -19.92 -9.07
C ASP A 38 -4.35 -21.17 -8.93
N GLU A 39 -4.70 -22.24 -9.66
CA GLU A 39 -3.79 -23.37 -9.84
C GLU A 39 -2.50 -22.86 -10.49
N LYS A 40 -1.37 -23.07 -9.81
CA LYS A 40 -0.05 -22.67 -10.30
C LYS A 40 0.55 -23.81 -11.15
N PRO A 41 0.51 -23.78 -12.50
CA PRO A 41 1.39 -24.59 -13.32
C PRO A 41 2.85 -24.27 -13.02
N ASN A 42 3.72 -25.25 -13.26
CA ASN A 42 5.18 -25.09 -13.08
C ASN A 42 5.74 -23.87 -13.84
N HIS A 43 5.10 -23.45 -14.94
CA HIS A 43 5.41 -22.22 -15.69
C HIS A 43 4.15 -21.53 -16.24
N GLY A 44 4.08 -20.19 -16.13
CA GLY A 44 3.16 -19.34 -16.92
C GLY A 44 1.69 -19.30 -16.50
N SER A 45 1.36 -19.31 -15.19
CA SER A 45 -0.03 -19.19 -14.73
C SER A 45 -0.62 -17.78 -14.88
N PRO A 46 -1.95 -17.64 -15.01
CA PRO A 46 -2.64 -16.39 -14.70
C PRO A 46 -2.53 -16.14 -13.19
N ASP A 47 -1.65 -15.23 -12.79
CA ASP A 47 -1.34 -14.99 -11.38
C ASP A 47 -2.26 -13.91 -10.79
N TYR A 48 -3.54 -14.27 -10.60
CA TYR A 48 -4.55 -13.37 -10.00
C TYR A 48 -4.07 -12.82 -8.64
N ALA A 49 -3.43 -13.65 -7.83
CA ALA A 49 -2.85 -13.24 -6.55
C ALA A 49 -1.81 -12.14 -6.72
N ARG A 50 -0.92 -12.28 -7.70
CA ARG A 50 0.12 -11.29 -8.03
C ARG A 50 -0.48 -10.01 -8.59
N GLU A 51 -1.50 -10.10 -9.44
CA GLU A 51 -2.22 -8.92 -9.93
C GLU A 51 -2.83 -8.12 -8.78
N VAL A 52 -3.54 -8.80 -7.87
CA VAL A 52 -4.10 -8.18 -6.66
C VAL A 52 -3.01 -7.59 -5.77
N ALA A 53 -1.91 -8.33 -5.57
CA ALA A 53 -0.79 -7.86 -4.76
C ALA A 53 -0.17 -6.59 -5.34
N PHE A 54 0.13 -6.55 -6.64
CA PHE A 54 0.71 -5.37 -7.27
C PHE A 54 -0.25 -4.18 -7.26
N GLN A 55 -1.56 -4.40 -7.44
CA GLN A 55 -2.52 -3.31 -7.36
C GLN A 55 -2.62 -2.75 -5.94
N LYS A 56 -2.65 -3.60 -4.90
CA LYS A 56 -2.62 -3.15 -3.49
C LYS A 56 -1.33 -2.40 -3.16
N ILE A 57 -0.18 -2.90 -3.62
CA ILE A 57 1.12 -2.21 -3.44
C ILE A 57 1.10 -0.84 -4.12
N ALA A 58 0.67 -0.75 -5.37
CA ALA A 58 0.60 0.51 -6.11
C ALA A 58 -0.30 1.53 -5.40
N ASN A 59 -1.50 1.11 -4.97
CA ASN A 59 -2.43 1.98 -4.27
C ASN A 59 -1.88 2.44 -2.91
N ARG A 60 -1.11 1.58 -2.22
CA ARG A 60 -0.44 1.98 -0.97
C ARG A 60 0.68 2.97 -1.18
N VAL A 61 1.52 2.79 -2.18
CA VAL A 61 2.58 3.75 -2.51
C VAL A 61 1.98 5.12 -2.75
N GLU A 62 0.91 5.19 -3.56
CA GLU A 62 0.27 6.46 -3.87
C GLU A 62 -0.47 7.05 -2.67
N GLY A 63 -1.27 6.26 -1.95
CA GLY A 63 -1.97 6.72 -0.75
C GLY A 63 -1.02 7.19 0.35
N THR A 64 0.15 6.56 0.48
CA THR A 64 1.19 6.99 1.45
C THR A 64 1.77 8.35 1.07
N LYS A 65 2.02 8.62 -0.22
CA LYS A 65 2.47 9.95 -0.66
C LYS A 65 1.42 11.02 -0.37
N MET A 66 0.15 10.75 -0.71
CA MET A 66 -0.95 11.67 -0.45
C MET A 66 -1.10 11.97 1.06
N ALA A 67 -0.96 10.95 1.92
CA ALA A 67 -0.99 11.12 3.37
C ALA A 67 0.22 11.92 3.87
N ALA A 68 1.42 11.63 3.35
CA ALA A 68 2.64 12.35 3.70
C ALA A 68 2.52 13.86 3.39
N GLU A 69 1.98 14.21 2.23
CA GLU A 69 1.68 15.61 1.86
C GLU A 69 0.70 16.26 2.85
N LYS A 70 -0.43 15.60 3.15
CA LYS A 70 -1.43 16.11 4.10
C LYS A 70 -0.90 16.29 5.52
N LEU A 71 0.01 15.40 5.95
CA LEU A 71 0.62 15.41 7.29
C LEU A 71 1.87 16.31 7.36
N GLY A 72 2.25 16.96 6.26
CA GLY A 72 3.44 17.81 6.19
C GLY A 72 4.75 17.05 6.38
N ILE A 73 4.77 15.75 6.05
CA ILE A 73 5.96 14.89 6.07
C ILE A 73 6.48 14.89 4.63
N GLY A 74 7.31 15.88 4.31
CA GLY A 74 7.93 15.91 2.98
C GLY A 74 8.72 14.63 2.74
N ILE A 75 8.70 14.11 1.52
CA ILE A 75 9.68 13.14 1.09
C ILE A 75 11.06 13.80 1.27
N PRO A 76 12.01 13.17 1.99
CA PRO A 76 13.34 13.74 2.12
C PRO A 76 13.90 14.00 0.71
N ALA A 77 14.46 15.21 0.53
CA ALA A 77 14.93 15.77 -0.74
C ALA A 77 15.57 14.79 -1.75
N PRO A 78 16.37 13.76 -1.37
CA PRO A 78 16.91 12.79 -2.35
C PRO A 78 15.86 11.95 -3.10
N PHE A 79 14.60 11.91 -2.67
CA PHE A 79 13.53 11.12 -3.32
C PHE A 79 12.39 11.98 -3.90
N ALA A 80 12.46 13.30 -3.77
CA ALA A 80 11.57 14.21 -4.50
C ALA A 80 12.10 14.31 -5.94
N ARG A 81 11.37 13.72 -6.90
CA ARG A 81 11.60 13.94 -8.33
C ARG A 81 10.73 15.09 -8.81
#